data_AF-A0A453P0K0-F1
#
_entry.id   AF-A0A453P0K0-F1
#
_cell.length_a   1.000
_cell.length_b   1.000
_cell.length_c   1.000
_cell.angle_alpha   90.00
_cell.angle_beta   90.00
_cell.angle_gamma   90.00
#
_symmetry.space_group_name_H-M   'P 1'
#
loop_
_entity.id
_entity.type
_entity.pdbx_description
1 polymer ?
#
loop_
_entity_poly.entity_id
_entity_poly.type
_entity_poly.pdbx_seq_one_letter_code
_entity_poly.pdbx_strand_id
1 'polypeptide(L)'
;MYMKLTVKKPGLEMATEQSELDLSYGLRYQDVKIPEAYERLILDTIRGDQQHFVRRDELKAAWEIFTPLLHDIDAGRLKALPYQPGTRGPLEADELSKRMGYVPTLGYVWAPPTLAKF
;
A
#
# COMPACT_ATOMS: atom_id res chain seq x y z
N MET A 1 9.92 -4.12 -1.25
CA MET A 1 9.49 -4.17 0.17
C MET A 1 10.50 -3.38 0.96
N TYR A 2 10.07 -2.54 1.90
CA TYR A 2 10.99 -1.90 2.83
C TYR A 2 10.38 -1.89 4.23
N MET A 3 11.23 -1.80 5.24
CA MET A 3 10.83 -1.61 6.64
C MET A 3 11.52 -0.37 7.18
N LYS A 4 10.74 0.57 7.71
CA LYS A 4 11.29 1.75 8.41
C LYS A 4 11.57 1.39 9.85
N LEU A 5 12.74 1.77 10.34
CA LEU A 5 13.15 1.55 11.73
C LEU A 5 13.98 2.72 12.25
N THR A 6 14.09 2.80 13.56
CA THR A 6 14.96 3.77 14.23
C THR A 6 16.33 3.15 14.42
N VAL A 7 17.35 3.78 13.84
CA VAL A 7 18.76 3.37 13.97
C VAL A 7 19.53 4.46 14.70
N LYS A 8 20.70 4.11 15.25
CA LYS A 8 21.66 5.12 15.68
C LYS A 8 22.12 5.90 14.45
N LYS A 9 22.05 7.22 14.51
CA LYS A 9 22.61 8.12 13.51
C LYS A 9 24.11 7.78 13.30
N PRO A 10 24.55 7.52 12.07
CA PRO A 10 25.97 7.35 11.77
C PRO A 10 26.77 8.57 12.20
N GLY A 11 27.78 8.36 13.04
CA GLY A 11 28.63 9.42 13.56
C GLY A 11 28.98 9.26 15.05
N LEU A 12 29.59 10.32 15.57
CA LEU A 12 30.05 10.41 16.96
C LEU A 12 28.92 10.77 17.94
N GLU A 13 27.80 11.30 17.44
CA GLU A 13 26.64 11.65 18.25
C GLU A 13 25.86 10.39 18.68
N MET A 14 25.35 10.39 19.90
CA MET A 14 24.40 9.37 20.40
C MET A 14 22.97 9.83 20.14
N ALA A 15 22.65 10.09 18.87
CA ALA A 15 21.31 10.43 18.41
C ALA A 15 20.74 9.29 17.57
N THR A 16 19.42 9.18 17.52
CA THR A 16 18.71 8.22 16.69
C THR A 16 18.05 8.91 15.50
N GLU A 17 18.00 8.23 14.36
CA GLU A 17 17.30 8.69 13.16
C GLU A 17 16.45 7.56 12.56
N GLN A 18 15.48 7.92 11.72
CA GLN A 18 14.72 6.94 10.95
C GLN A 18 15.48 6.55 9.69
N SER A 19 15.67 5.24 9.49
CA SER A 19 16.27 4.65 8.30
C SER A 19 15.43 3.45 7.85
N GLU A 20 15.86 2.76 6.80
CA GLU A 20 15.14 1.64 6.21
C GLU A 20 16.01 0.42 5.94
N LEU A 21 15.37 -0.75 6.00
CA LEU A 21 15.85 -1.95 5.32
C LEU A 21 15.06 -2.09 4.03
N ASP A 22 15.72 -1.97 2.88
CA ASP A 22 15.08 -1.98 1.55
C ASP A 22 15.37 -3.26 0.75
N LEU A 23 14.33 -3.76 0.09
CA LEU A 23 14.37 -4.78 -0.94
C LEU A 23 13.59 -4.28 -2.16
N SER A 24 14.26 -3.52 -3.01
CA SER A 24 13.76 -3.12 -4.31
C SER A 24 13.98 -4.22 -5.36
N TYR A 25 12.89 -4.78 -5.89
CA TYR A 25 12.95 -5.90 -6.84
C TYR A 25 13.72 -5.56 -8.12
N GLY A 26 13.50 -4.37 -8.69
CA GLY A 26 14.22 -3.92 -9.89
C GLY A 26 15.72 -3.73 -9.67
N LEU A 27 16.17 -3.51 -8.43
CA LEU A 27 17.59 -3.41 -8.10
C LEU A 27 18.21 -4.79 -7.85
N ARG A 28 17.49 -5.67 -7.15
CA ARG A 28 18.00 -6.96 -6.67
C ARG A 28 17.93 -8.08 -7.72
N TYR A 29 16.91 -8.06 -8.58
CA TYR A 29 16.56 -9.12 -9.53
C TYR A 29 16.42 -8.57 -10.96
N GLN A 30 17.50 -7.96 -11.47
CA GLN A 30 17.50 -7.29 -12.77
C GLN A 30 17.14 -8.21 -13.94
N ASP A 31 17.52 -9.49 -13.87
CA ASP A 31 17.31 -10.47 -14.95
C ASP A 31 15.99 -11.27 -14.82
N VAL A 32 15.18 -10.98 -13.81
CA VAL A 32 13.93 -11.73 -13.57
C VAL A 32 12.75 -10.97 -14.16
N LYS A 33 12.08 -11.58 -15.15
CA LYS A 33 10.79 -11.08 -15.63
C LYS A 33 9.71 -11.41 -14.61
N ILE A 34 9.09 -10.38 -14.04
CA ILE A 34 7.88 -10.54 -13.23
C ILE A 34 6.71 -10.76 -14.21
N PRO A 35 5.99 -11.90 -14.14
CA PRO A 35 4.88 -12.15 -15.03
C PRO A 35 3.73 -11.18 -14.75
N GLU A 36 2.99 -10.82 -15.79
CA GLU A 36 1.80 -9.99 -15.64
C GLU A 36 0.70 -10.74 -14.87
N ALA A 37 -0.19 -9.99 -14.21
CA ALA A 37 -1.24 -10.56 -13.36
C ALA A 37 -2.10 -11.59 -14.12
N TYR A 38 -2.47 -11.30 -15.36
CA TYR A 38 -3.28 -12.22 -16.17
C TYR A 38 -2.49 -13.44 -16.68
N GLU A 39 -1.20 -13.29 -17.00
CA GLU A 39 -0.35 -14.44 -17.38
C GLU A 39 -0.35 -15.48 -16.25
N ARG A 40 -0.24 -14.99 -15.01
CA ARG A 40 -0.27 -15.85 -13.82
C ARG A 40 -1.64 -16.50 -13.59
N LEU A 41 -2.72 -15.73 -13.62
CA LEU A 41 -4.07 -16.26 -13.36
C LEU A 41 -4.52 -17.29 -14.41
N ILE A 42 -4.16 -17.09 -15.67
CA ILE A 42 -4.44 -18.05 -16.74
C ILE A 42 -3.66 -19.34 -16.50
N LEU A 43 -2.38 -19.24 -16.15
CA LEU A 43 -1.55 -20.39 -15.82
C LEU A 43 -2.11 -21.18 -14.63
N ASP A 44 -2.57 -20.48 -13.59
CA ASP A 44 -3.17 -21.11 -12.40
C ASP A 44 -4.48 -21.83 -12.75
N THR A 45 -5.30 -21.24 -13.64
CA THR A 45 -6.50 -21.91 -14.18
C THR A 45 -6.17 -23.22 -14.88
N ILE A 46 -5.13 -23.22 -15.73
CA ILE A 46 -4.69 -24.43 -16.46
C ILE A 46 -4.16 -25.50 -15.48
N ARG A 47 -3.50 -25.08 -14.39
CA ARG A 47 -2.99 -25.97 -13.35
C ARG A 47 -4.07 -26.46 -12.37
N GLY A 48 -5.28 -25.93 -12.45
CA GLY A 48 -6.35 -26.20 -11.49
C GLY A 48 -6.08 -25.61 -10.10
N ASP A 49 -5.19 -24.61 -10.01
CA ASP A 49 -4.89 -23.91 -8.76
C ASP A 49 -5.86 -22.74 -8.57
N GLN A 50 -6.61 -22.78 -7.47
CA GLN A 50 -7.65 -21.80 -7.14
C GLN A 50 -7.23 -20.80 -6.05
N GLN A 51 -5.97 -20.81 -5.60
CA GLN A 51 -5.52 -19.96 -4.48
C GLN A 51 -5.64 -18.45 -4.73
N HIS A 52 -5.53 -18.02 -5.99
CA HIS A 52 -5.62 -16.61 -6.37
C HIS A 52 -7.01 -16.18 -6.84
N PHE A 53 -8.02 -17.05 -6.69
CA PHE A 53 -9.40 -16.76 -7.07
C PHE A 53 -10.26 -16.52 -5.85
N VAL A 54 -11.14 -15.52 -5.95
CA VAL A 54 -12.08 -15.18 -4.88
C VAL A 54 -13.10 -16.31 -4.72
N ARG A 55 -13.23 -16.82 -3.50
CA ARG A 55 -14.22 -17.86 -3.20
C ARG A 55 -15.61 -17.27 -3.00
N ARG A 56 -16.65 -18.11 -3.07
CA ARG A 56 -18.06 -17.68 -2.94
C ARG A 56 -18.37 -17.08 -1.57
N ASP A 57 -17.83 -17.67 -0.51
CA ASP A 57 -17.95 -17.22 0.88
C ASP A 57 -17.22 -15.89 1.11
N GLU A 58 -16.01 -15.74 0.57
CA GLU A 58 -15.25 -14.48 0.61
C GLU A 58 -16.00 -13.35 -0.10
N LEU A 59 -16.54 -13.62 -1.30
CA LEU A 59 -17.33 -12.65 -2.05
C LEU A 59 -18.58 -12.22 -1.27
N LYS A 60 -19.29 -13.19 -0.65
CA LYS A 60 -20.46 -12.90 0.16
C LYS A 60 -20.11 -12.01 1.36
N ALA A 61 -19.03 -12.32 2.09
CA ALA A 61 -18.59 -11.52 3.23
C ALA A 61 -18.19 -10.09 2.84
N ALA A 62 -17.51 -9.93 1.70
CA ALA A 62 -17.17 -8.60 1.18
C ALA A 62 -18.44 -7.77 0.89
N TRP A 63 -19.44 -8.36 0.24
CA TRP A 63 -20.71 -7.69 -0.01
C TRP A 63 -21.46 -7.36 1.27
N GLU A 64 -21.52 -8.26 2.25
CA GLU A 64 -22.18 -7.99 3.53
C GLU A 64 -21.59 -6.77 4.26
N ILE A 65 -20.27 -6.54 4.16
CA ILE A 65 -19.60 -5.38 4.75
C ILE A 65 -19.98 -4.07 4.03
N PHE A 66 -19.97 -4.06 2.68
CA PHE A 66 -20.12 -2.81 1.91
C PHE A 66 -21.56 -2.49 1.51
N THR A 67 -22.46 -3.47 1.37
CA THR A 67 -23.84 -3.27 0.91
C THR A 67 -24.62 -2.23 1.72
N PRO A 68 -24.61 -2.23 3.08
CA PRO A 68 -25.34 -1.21 3.83
C PRO A 68 -24.87 0.22 3.53
N LEU A 69 -23.55 0.41 3.41
CA LEU A 69 -22.95 1.70 3.08
C LEU A 69 -23.30 2.12 1.64
N LEU A 70 -23.28 1.18 0.69
CA LEU A 70 -23.65 1.46 -0.70
C LEU A 70 -25.13 1.89 -0.81
N HIS A 71 -26.04 1.22 -0.10
CA HIS A 71 -27.44 1.63 -0.06
C HIS A 71 -27.64 3.03 0.55
N ASP A 72 -26.81 3.44 1.53
CA ASP A 72 -26.83 4.80 2.08
C ASP A 72 -26.38 5.85 1.06
N ILE A 73 -25.37 5.51 0.24
CA ILE A 73 -24.89 6.35 -0.84
C ILE A 73 -25.99 6.51 -1.91
N ASP A 74 -26.60 5.41 -2.35
CA ASP A 74 -27.66 5.41 -3.37
C ASP A 74 -28.91 6.16 -2.91
N ALA A 75 -29.23 6.09 -1.61
CA ALA A 75 -30.32 6.86 -1.00
C ALA A 75 -29.99 8.36 -0.82
N GLY A 76 -28.79 8.81 -1.18
CA GLY A 76 -28.36 10.20 -1.04
C GLY A 76 -28.12 10.65 0.40
N ARG A 77 -27.97 9.71 1.34
CA ARG A 77 -27.72 10.02 2.77
C ARG A 77 -26.29 10.49 3.03
N LEU A 78 -25.38 10.25 2.10
CA LEU A 78 -23.97 10.60 2.18
C LEU A 78 -23.60 11.57 1.06
N LYS A 79 -22.97 12.69 1.42
CA LYS A 79 -22.51 13.70 0.48
C LYS A 79 -21.04 13.50 0.17
N ALA A 80 -20.70 13.34 -1.11
CA ALA A 80 -19.32 13.31 -1.56
C ALA A 80 -18.67 14.70 -1.36
N LEU A 81 -17.43 14.70 -0.87
CA LEU A 81 -16.64 15.91 -0.67
C LEU A 81 -15.83 16.21 -1.93
N PRO A 82 -15.88 17.44 -2.46
CA PRO A 82 -15.07 17.81 -3.62
C PRO A 82 -13.60 17.95 -3.24
N TYR A 83 -12.70 17.60 -4.15
CA TYR A 83 -11.27 17.82 -4.02
C TYR A 83 -10.68 18.17 -5.38
N GLN A 84 -9.54 18.86 -5.39
CA GLN A 84 -8.88 19.26 -6.63
C GLN A 84 -8.16 18.07 -7.29
N PRO A 85 -8.27 17.89 -8.62
CA PRO A 85 -7.49 16.87 -9.32
C PRO A 85 -5.99 17.00 -9.06
N GLY A 86 -5.31 15.88 -8.81
CA GLY A 86 -3.88 15.84 -8.48
C GLY A 86 -3.56 16.02 -6.99
N THR A 87 -4.55 16.36 -6.15
CA THR A 87 -4.36 16.29 -4.69
C THR A 87 -4.58 14.87 -4.17
N ARG A 88 -4.23 14.65 -2.89
CA ARG A 88 -4.39 13.36 -2.20
C ARG A 88 -5.84 13.06 -1.76
N GLY A 89 -6.79 13.92 -2.12
CA GLY A 89 -8.19 13.82 -1.69
C GLY A 89 -8.60 14.97 -0.75
N PRO A 90 -9.77 14.84 -0.10
CA PRO A 90 -10.30 15.82 0.84
C PRO A 90 -9.54 15.81 2.18
N LEU A 91 -9.52 16.96 2.88
CA LEU A 91 -8.83 17.11 4.18
C LEU A 91 -9.43 16.19 5.25
N GLU A 92 -10.73 15.95 5.16
CA GLU A 92 -11.52 15.11 6.06
C GLU A 92 -11.03 13.64 6.05
N ALA A 93 -10.38 13.18 4.97
CA ALA A 93 -9.77 11.85 4.92
C ALA A 93 -8.53 11.76 5.82
N ASP A 94 -7.72 12.83 5.88
CA ASP A 94 -6.57 12.90 6.79
C ASP A 94 -7.03 13.03 8.25
N GLU A 95 -8.10 13.78 8.50
CA GLU A 95 -8.72 13.90 9.82
C GLU A 95 -9.28 12.55 10.32
N LEU A 96 -9.98 11.81 9.45
CA LEU A 96 -10.46 10.48 9.74
C LEU A 96 -9.28 9.55 10.11
N SER A 97 -8.21 9.56 9.33
CA SER A 97 -7.02 8.74 9.58
C SER A 97 -6.40 9.04 10.95
N LYS A 98 -6.26 10.34 11.29
CA LYS A 98 -5.77 10.77 12.61
C LYS A 98 -6.69 10.32 13.74
N ARG A 99 -8.01 10.43 13.55
CA ARG A 99 -9.01 9.98 14.54
C ARG A 99 -8.95 8.47 14.79
N MET A 100 -8.62 7.69 13.76
CA MET A 100 -8.43 6.24 13.85
C MET A 100 -7.04 5.84 14.41
N GLY A 101 -6.21 6.81 14.81
CA GLY A 101 -4.92 6.56 15.47
C GLY A 101 -3.73 6.43 14.51
N TYR A 102 -3.89 6.70 13.22
CA TYR A 102 -2.77 6.71 12.28
C TYR A 102 -1.89 7.96 12.49
N VAL A 103 -0.59 7.76 12.72
CA VAL A 103 0.39 8.83 12.88
C VAL A 103 1.32 8.87 11.65
N PRO A 104 1.26 9.93 10.82
CA PRO A 104 2.09 10.03 9.62
C PRO A 104 3.57 10.24 9.97
N THR A 105 4.45 9.58 9.23
CA THR A 105 5.90 9.72 9.37
C THR A 105 6.41 10.92 8.58
N LEU A 106 6.39 12.11 9.18
CA LEU A 106 6.76 13.38 8.51
C LEU A 106 8.27 13.66 8.42
N GLY A 107 9.08 13.01 9.27
CA GLY A 107 10.54 13.24 9.36
C GLY A 107 11.40 12.28 8.54
N TYR A 108 10.79 11.37 7.78
CA TYR A 108 11.50 10.38 6.98
C TYR A 108 11.87 10.96 5.62
N VAL A 109 13.17 11.07 5.35
CA VAL A 109 13.71 11.46 4.05
C VAL A 109 14.35 10.25 3.41
N TRP A 110 13.76 9.75 2.34
CA TRP A 110 14.37 8.68 1.53
C TRP A 110 15.23 9.29 0.44
N ALA A 111 16.50 8.87 0.39
CA ALA A 111 17.38 9.16 -0.73
C ALA A 111 17.62 7.86 -1.52
N PRO A 112 17.48 7.88 -2.86
CA PRO A 112 17.71 6.68 -3.66
C PRO A 112 19.17 6.22 -3.50
N PRO A 113 19.41 4.91 -3.27
CA PRO A 113 20.77 4.41 -3.14
C PRO A 113 21.52 4.59 -4.46
N THR A 114 22.67 5.27 -4.42
CA THR A 114 23.60 5.30 -5.55
C THR A 114 24.25 3.94 -5.68
N LEU A 115 23.98 3.24 -6.78
CA LEU A 115 24.72 2.04 -7.16
C LEU A 115 26.19 2.41 -7.33
N ALA A 116 27.03 2.13 -6.33
CA ALA A 116 28.46 2.02 -6.54
C ALA A 116 28.67 0.86 -7.52
N LYS A 117 28.98 1.19 -8.78
CA LYS A 117 29.50 0.22 -9.74
C LYS A 117 30.82 -0.29 -9.16
N PHE A 118 30.82 -1.50 -8.62
CA PHE A 118 32.04 -2.25 -8.35
C PHE A 118 32.45 -3.01 -9.62
#